data_AF-A0A355BV67-F1
#
_entry.id   AF-A0A355BV67-F1
#
_cell.length_a   1.000
_cell.length_b   1.000
_cell.length_c   1.000
_cell.angle_alpha   90.00
_cell.angle_beta   90.00
_cell.angle_gamma   90.00
#
_symmetry.space_group_name_H-M   'P 1'
#
loop_
_entity.id
_entity.type
_entity.pdbx_description
1 polymer ?
#
loop_
_entity_poly.entity_id
_entity_poly.type
_entity_poly.pdbx_seq_one_letter_code
_entity_poly.pdbx_strand_id
1 'polypeptide(L)'
;MTLGKIAYSQCKYKANRWMAKKVLLLVLISSFFQTSFAQNHRSHWVDSVYSRLSTEARVGQLFLLPVSLTNETDIDDLTDQVKAFHPGAILITNGGPIRHAKMVNRLQKISATPLLVAASAEWGIAQTLDSIIALPKPLVATAWSDDHLRKQWTTAMAAQLKALGIHMNLAPNADNEVFANNYLLYFGADEKTIATQTTAFVHNLQHEGILCVAKHLPRKPVTNAQDTSLVLNVNNIDTTGFAPFRALIQQGVRGILTSNLHFSVRSEKGVLPAAISPLFISEILKK
;
A
#
# COMPACT_ATOMS: atom_id res chain seq x y z
N MET A 1 78.45 -23.11 -36.15
CA MET A 1 76.98 -23.09 -36.28
C MET A 1 76.41 -22.23 -35.15
N THR A 2 76.38 -20.89 -35.28
CA THR A 2 75.27 -20.03 -35.75
C THR A 2 73.95 -20.09 -34.97
N LEU A 3 73.66 -18.96 -34.31
CA LEU A 3 72.39 -18.20 -34.19
C LEU A 3 71.25 -18.82 -33.36
N GLY A 4 70.48 -18.06 -32.56
CA GLY A 4 70.37 -16.59 -32.49
C GLY A 4 69.52 -16.10 -31.31
N LYS A 5 69.73 -14.83 -30.97
CA LYS A 5 68.97 -14.03 -30.00
C LYS A 5 67.60 -13.70 -30.58
N ILE A 6 66.53 -13.93 -29.81
CA ILE A 6 65.18 -13.43 -30.13
C ILE A 6 65.07 -11.98 -29.61
N ALA A 7 64.80 -11.05 -30.52
CA ALA A 7 64.60 -9.64 -30.23
C ALA A 7 63.16 -9.35 -29.80
N TYR A 8 62.99 -8.62 -28.69
CA TYR A 8 61.71 -8.01 -28.32
C TYR A 8 61.45 -6.77 -29.20
N SER A 9 60.44 -6.85 -30.06
CA SER A 9 59.90 -5.71 -30.79
C SER A 9 58.74 -5.10 -30.00
N GLN A 10 58.97 -3.92 -29.39
CA GLN A 10 57.89 -3.11 -28.84
C GLN A 10 57.07 -2.47 -29.97
N CYS A 11 55.88 -2.99 -30.23
CA CYS A 11 54.92 -2.37 -31.13
C CYS A 11 54.23 -1.20 -30.41
N LYS A 12 54.61 0.05 -30.72
CA LYS A 12 53.90 1.26 -30.28
C LYS A 12 52.70 1.50 -31.20
N TYR A 13 51.51 1.10 -30.75
CA TYR A 13 50.25 1.43 -31.43
C TYR A 13 49.95 2.93 -31.25
N LYS A 14 50.07 3.74 -32.32
CA LYS A 14 49.62 5.14 -32.32
C LYS A 14 48.12 5.20 -32.58
N ALA A 15 47.33 5.48 -31.55
CA ALA A 15 45.90 5.69 -31.69
C ALA A 15 45.62 6.83 -32.70
N ASN A 16 44.81 6.57 -33.72
CA ASN A 16 44.44 7.55 -34.73
C ASN A 16 43.54 8.62 -34.08
N ARG A 17 44.07 9.85 -33.92
CA ARG A 17 43.37 10.99 -33.28
C ARG A 17 42.02 11.29 -33.91
N TRP A 18 41.82 10.97 -35.20
CA TRP A 18 40.55 11.18 -35.88
C TRP A 18 39.48 10.15 -35.48
N MET A 19 39.86 8.87 -35.32
CA MET A 19 38.96 7.85 -34.77
C MET A 19 38.65 8.12 -33.29
N ALA A 20 39.64 8.54 -32.49
CA ALA A 20 39.42 8.89 -31.09
C ALA A 20 38.40 10.03 -30.93
N LYS A 21 38.45 11.05 -31.80
CA LYS A 21 37.45 12.14 -31.81
C LYS A 21 36.05 11.67 -32.20
N LYS A 22 35.92 10.76 -33.18
CA LYS A 22 34.61 10.20 -33.57
C LYS A 22 34.00 9.31 -32.49
N VAL A 23 34.82 8.48 -31.82
CA VAL A 23 34.38 7.66 -30.70
C VAL A 23 33.97 8.54 -29.52
N LEU A 24 34.76 9.57 -29.19
CA LEU A 24 34.40 10.52 -28.13
C LEU A 24 33.11 11.29 -28.45
N LEU A 25 32.91 11.71 -29.71
CA LEU A 25 31.69 12.38 -30.15
C LEU A 25 30.47 11.45 -30.09
N LEU A 26 30.61 10.18 -30.50
CA LEU A 26 29.56 9.16 -30.39
C LEU A 26 29.20 8.85 -28.93
N VAL A 27 30.21 8.76 -28.04
CA VAL A 27 29.99 8.61 -26.60
C VAL A 27 29.27 9.82 -26.05
N LEU A 28 29.71 11.05 -26.35
CA LEU A 28 29.06 12.28 -25.88
C LEU A 28 27.62 12.42 -26.40
N ILE A 29 27.34 12.06 -27.66
CA ILE A 29 25.98 12.07 -28.21
C ILE A 29 25.13 10.99 -27.54
N SER A 30 25.68 9.79 -27.27
CA SER A 30 24.95 8.74 -26.55
C SER A 30 24.65 9.12 -25.09
N SER A 31 25.55 9.87 -24.44
CA SER A 31 25.36 10.37 -23.08
C SER A 31 24.34 11.52 -23.00
N PHE A 32 24.17 12.30 -24.07
CA PHE A 32 23.13 13.35 -24.13
C PHE A 32 21.72 12.80 -24.36
N PHE A 33 21.58 11.59 -24.92
CA PHE A 33 20.27 10.95 -25.14
C PHE A 33 19.78 10.08 -23.97
N GLN A 34 20.54 9.97 -22.86
CA GLN A 34 20.17 9.10 -21.73
C GLN A 34 19.52 9.81 -20.52
N THR A 35 19.25 11.12 -20.59
CA THR A 35 18.61 11.86 -19.47
C THR A 35 17.35 12.60 -19.89
N SER A 36 16.50 11.96 -20.68
CA SER A 36 15.07 12.25 -20.67
C SER A 36 14.37 11.02 -20.14
N PHE A 37 14.12 10.98 -18.82
CA PHE A 37 13.11 10.09 -18.28
C PHE A 37 11.84 10.36 -19.08
N ALA A 38 11.47 9.44 -19.97
CA ALA A 38 10.11 9.40 -20.48
C ALA A 38 9.23 9.22 -19.25
N GLN A 39 8.61 10.31 -18.78
CA GLN A 39 7.58 10.20 -17.75
C GLN A 39 6.58 9.17 -18.27
N ASN A 40 6.35 8.13 -17.47
CA ASN A 40 5.34 7.13 -17.81
C ASN A 40 4.01 7.88 -18.08
N HIS A 41 3.21 7.48 -19.06
CA HIS A 41 1.92 8.13 -19.37
C HIS A 41 1.04 8.32 -18.11
N ARG A 42 1.17 7.41 -17.13
CA ARG A 42 0.54 7.55 -15.81
C ARG A 42 1.01 8.79 -15.04
N SER A 43 2.30 9.07 -15.05
CA SER A 43 2.89 10.26 -14.42
C SER A 43 2.37 11.54 -15.08
N HIS A 44 2.25 11.58 -16.41
CA HIS A 44 1.67 12.74 -17.10
C HIS A 44 0.21 12.99 -16.72
N TRP A 45 -0.62 11.95 -16.62
CA TRP A 45 -2.00 12.11 -16.17
C TRP A 45 -2.06 12.58 -14.72
N VAL A 46 -1.26 11.98 -13.82
CA VAL A 46 -1.19 12.39 -12.40
C VAL A 46 -0.81 13.85 -12.27
N ASP A 47 0.26 14.28 -12.94
CA ASP A 47 0.75 15.67 -12.89
C ASP A 47 -0.29 16.63 -13.49
N SER A 48 -0.96 16.21 -14.57
CA SER A 48 -2.02 16.99 -15.22
C SER A 48 -3.25 17.17 -14.32
N VAL A 49 -3.67 16.12 -13.60
CA VAL A 49 -4.76 16.24 -12.62
C VAL A 49 -4.32 17.10 -11.44
N TYR A 50 -3.15 16.81 -10.84
CA TYR A 50 -2.63 17.51 -9.67
C TYR A 50 -2.47 19.02 -9.90
N SER A 51 -1.94 19.41 -11.06
CA SER A 51 -1.75 20.82 -11.44
C SER A 51 -3.06 21.59 -11.61
N ARG A 52 -4.16 20.92 -11.96
CA ARG A 52 -5.50 21.53 -12.08
C ARG A 52 -6.25 21.68 -10.74
N LEU A 53 -5.84 20.95 -9.70
CA LEU A 53 -6.48 21.05 -8.39
C LEU A 53 -6.10 22.36 -7.69
N SER A 54 -7.09 23.01 -7.07
CA SER A 54 -6.84 24.07 -6.10
C SER A 54 -6.12 23.51 -4.86
N THR A 55 -5.56 24.38 -4.03
CA THR A 55 -4.93 23.96 -2.76
C THR A 55 -5.91 23.21 -1.87
N GLU A 56 -7.14 23.70 -1.76
CA GLU A 56 -8.22 23.09 -0.98
C GLU A 56 -8.57 21.70 -1.51
N ALA A 57 -8.68 21.55 -2.83
CA ALA A 57 -8.95 20.26 -3.45
C ALA A 57 -7.78 19.28 -3.24
N ARG A 58 -6.52 19.75 -3.32
CA ARG A 58 -5.34 18.91 -3.01
C ARG A 58 -5.34 18.43 -1.56
N VAL A 59 -5.74 19.29 -0.63
CA VAL A 59 -5.93 18.91 0.78
C VAL A 59 -7.06 17.89 0.91
N GLY A 60 -8.19 18.12 0.23
CA GLY A 60 -9.31 17.17 0.16
C GLY A 60 -8.90 15.76 -0.27
N GLN A 61 -8.01 15.66 -1.26
CA GLN A 61 -7.49 14.37 -1.75
C GLN A 61 -6.73 13.55 -0.68
N LEU A 62 -6.35 14.14 0.46
CA LEU A 62 -5.73 13.42 1.58
C LEU A 62 -6.75 12.76 2.52
N PHE A 63 -8.04 13.06 2.36
CA PHE A 63 -9.10 12.57 3.23
C PHE A 63 -9.87 11.41 2.64
N LEU A 64 -10.28 10.52 3.55
CA LEU A 64 -11.11 9.35 3.31
C LEU A 64 -12.35 9.50 4.20
N LEU A 65 -13.50 9.79 3.60
CA LEU A 65 -14.73 10.05 4.36
C LEU A 65 -15.42 8.74 4.73
N PRO A 66 -15.72 8.49 6.02
CA PRO A 66 -16.50 7.33 6.42
C PRO A 66 -17.96 7.49 5.98
N VAL A 67 -18.55 6.40 5.49
CA VAL A 67 -19.92 6.35 5.00
C VAL A 67 -20.62 5.13 5.55
N SER A 68 -21.70 5.40 6.29
CA SER A 68 -22.67 4.41 6.74
C SER A 68 -23.98 4.68 6.01
N LEU A 69 -24.47 3.69 5.25
CA LEU A 69 -25.74 3.83 4.52
C LEU A 69 -26.84 3.10 5.27
N THR A 70 -27.32 3.71 6.34
CA THR A 70 -28.42 3.15 7.14
C THR A 70 -29.77 3.68 6.70
N ASN A 71 -29.85 4.91 6.18
CA ASN A 71 -31.05 5.55 5.66
C ASN A 71 -30.80 6.21 4.29
N GLU A 72 -31.83 6.76 3.63
CA GLU A 72 -31.69 7.40 2.30
C GLU A 72 -31.17 8.85 2.37
N THR A 73 -31.46 9.59 3.45
CA THR A 73 -30.99 10.97 3.65
C THR A 73 -29.46 11.06 3.71
N ASP A 74 -28.80 9.99 4.17
CA ASP A 74 -27.35 9.85 4.25
C ASP A 74 -26.65 10.13 2.88
N ILE A 75 -27.31 9.87 1.75
CA ILE A 75 -26.71 10.01 0.40
C ILE A 75 -26.67 11.46 -0.08
N ASP A 76 -27.68 12.27 0.27
CA ASP A 76 -27.74 13.67 -0.16
C ASP A 76 -26.71 14.50 0.61
N ASP A 77 -26.63 14.33 1.94
CA ASP A 77 -25.62 14.97 2.78
C ASP A 77 -24.20 14.60 2.32
N LEU A 78 -23.98 13.32 1.99
CA LEU A 78 -22.69 12.86 1.47
C LEU A 78 -22.37 13.46 0.09
N THR A 79 -23.38 13.63 -0.77
CA THR A 79 -23.22 14.29 -2.07
C THR A 79 -22.72 15.72 -1.88
N ASP A 80 -23.29 16.44 -0.93
CA ASP A 80 -22.89 17.83 -0.64
C ASP A 80 -21.49 17.90 -0.02
N GLN A 81 -21.15 16.99 0.88
CA GLN A 81 -19.80 16.88 1.43
C GLN A 81 -18.75 16.58 0.35
N VAL A 82 -19.04 15.66 -0.58
CA VAL A 82 -18.12 15.32 -1.69
C VAL A 82 -17.91 16.53 -2.63
N LYS A 83 -18.96 17.30 -2.91
CA LYS A 83 -18.86 18.52 -3.70
C LYS A 83 -18.08 19.62 -2.99
N ALA A 84 -18.29 19.78 -1.68
CA ALA A 84 -17.66 20.84 -0.90
C ALA A 84 -16.19 20.57 -0.61
N PHE A 85 -15.84 19.33 -0.25
CA PHE A 85 -14.52 18.99 0.28
C PHE A 85 -13.62 18.25 -0.71
N HIS A 86 -14.14 17.79 -1.85
CA HIS A 86 -13.39 17.10 -2.90
C HIS A 86 -12.47 15.98 -2.35
N PRO A 87 -13.00 15.01 -1.59
CA PRO A 87 -12.18 14.00 -0.97
C PRO A 87 -11.50 13.08 -1.97
N GLY A 88 -10.40 12.45 -1.56
CA GLY A 88 -9.71 11.46 -2.38
C GLY A 88 -10.39 10.09 -2.34
N ALA A 89 -11.05 9.78 -1.22
CA ALA A 89 -11.68 8.48 -1.01
C ALA A 89 -12.93 8.55 -0.13
N ILE A 90 -13.73 7.49 -0.21
CA ILE A 90 -14.77 7.15 0.76
C ILE A 90 -14.45 5.79 1.38
N LEU A 91 -14.83 5.60 2.65
CA LEU A 91 -14.72 4.34 3.38
C LEU A 91 -16.11 3.87 3.76
N ILE A 92 -16.47 2.70 3.27
CA ILE A 92 -17.73 2.05 3.59
C ILE A 92 -17.57 1.37 4.95
N THR A 93 -18.50 1.67 5.86
CA THR A 93 -18.47 1.13 7.23
C THR A 93 -19.69 0.28 7.56
N ASN A 94 -20.81 0.49 6.87
CA ASN A 94 -22.02 -0.33 7.02
C ASN A 94 -22.99 -0.12 5.84
N GLY A 95 -23.99 -0.99 5.73
CA GLY A 95 -25.12 -0.88 4.79
C GLY A 95 -25.28 -2.13 3.93
N GLY A 96 -26.05 -1.99 2.83
CA GLY A 96 -26.32 -3.11 1.92
C GLY A 96 -25.77 -2.91 0.50
N PRO A 97 -25.50 -4.01 -0.24
CA PRO A 97 -24.82 -3.97 -1.53
C PRO A 97 -25.49 -3.09 -2.58
N ILE A 98 -26.82 -3.14 -2.68
CA ILE A 98 -27.57 -2.38 -3.70
C ILE A 98 -27.48 -0.88 -3.43
N ARG A 99 -27.66 -0.46 -2.17
CA ARG A 99 -27.56 0.94 -1.77
C ARG A 99 -26.14 1.46 -1.99
N HIS A 100 -25.14 0.67 -1.62
CA HIS A 100 -23.75 0.98 -1.86
C HIS A 100 -23.45 1.19 -3.35
N ALA A 101 -23.83 0.26 -4.22
CA ALA A 101 -23.58 0.38 -5.66
C ALA A 101 -24.25 1.63 -6.27
N LYS A 102 -25.50 1.93 -5.87
CA LYS A 102 -26.19 3.16 -6.30
C LYS A 102 -25.47 4.42 -5.82
N MET A 103 -25.05 4.46 -4.56
CA MET A 103 -24.32 5.58 -3.99
C MET A 103 -22.97 5.77 -4.70
N VAL A 104 -22.15 4.73 -4.86
CA VAL A 104 -20.87 4.81 -5.57
C VAL A 104 -21.06 5.39 -6.98
N ASN A 105 -22.03 4.87 -7.73
CA ASN A 105 -22.33 5.38 -9.07
C ASN A 105 -22.75 6.86 -9.07
N ARG A 106 -23.49 7.31 -8.05
CA ARG A 106 -23.89 8.71 -7.91
C ARG A 106 -22.68 9.60 -7.59
N LEU A 107 -21.86 9.20 -6.63
CA LEU A 107 -20.69 9.98 -6.19
C LEU A 107 -19.64 10.07 -7.30
N GLN A 108 -19.35 8.97 -8.00
CA GLN A 108 -18.41 8.98 -9.12
C GLN A 108 -18.83 9.93 -10.25
N LYS A 109 -20.13 10.13 -10.49
CA LYS A 109 -20.63 11.05 -11.52
C LYS A 109 -20.44 12.52 -11.17
N ILE A 110 -20.41 12.87 -9.89
CA ILE A 110 -20.28 14.26 -9.43
C ILE A 110 -18.83 14.63 -9.08
N SER A 111 -17.97 13.63 -8.87
CA SER A 111 -16.58 13.84 -8.47
C SER A 111 -15.71 14.21 -9.68
N ALA A 112 -15.07 15.39 -9.62
CA ALA A 112 -14.16 15.84 -10.66
C ALA A 112 -12.90 14.95 -10.77
N THR A 113 -12.40 14.47 -9.63
CA THR A 113 -11.38 13.42 -9.56
C THR A 113 -12.06 12.14 -9.08
N PRO A 114 -11.94 11.00 -9.79
CA PRO A 114 -12.58 9.75 -9.38
C PRO A 114 -12.22 9.38 -7.94
N LEU A 115 -13.24 9.02 -7.16
CA LEU A 115 -13.06 8.66 -5.76
C LEU A 115 -12.47 7.24 -5.67
N LEU A 116 -11.49 7.06 -4.80
CA LEU A 116 -11.20 5.72 -4.29
C LEU A 116 -12.33 5.28 -3.37
N VAL A 117 -12.67 3.99 -3.43
CA VAL A 117 -13.71 3.40 -2.59
C VAL A 117 -13.03 2.33 -1.77
N ALA A 118 -13.04 2.51 -0.46
CA ALA A 118 -12.38 1.64 0.50
C ALA A 118 -13.38 0.89 1.36
N ALA A 119 -13.01 -0.30 1.80
CA ALA A 119 -13.75 -1.07 2.80
C ALA A 119 -12.79 -1.94 3.62
N SER A 120 -13.22 -2.39 4.80
CA SER A 120 -12.52 -3.44 5.54
C SER A 120 -13.13 -4.80 5.20
N ALA A 121 -12.40 -5.61 4.43
CA ALA A 121 -12.85 -6.93 3.98
C ALA A 121 -11.76 -7.99 4.19
N GLU A 122 -11.48 -8.34 5.45
CA GLU A 122 -10.53 -9.41 5.83
C GLU A 122 -11.04 -10.79 5.41
N TRP A 123 -12.36 -10.98 5.46
CA TRP A 123 -13.04 -12.24 5.15
C TRP A 123 -14.15 -12.03 4.11
N GLY A 124 -13.90 -11.11 3.18
CA GLY A 124 -14.89 -10.67 2.20
C GLY A 124 -15.70 -9.49 2.69
N ILE A 125 -16.46 -8.91 1.76
CA ILE A 125 -17.16 -7.65 2.01
C ILE A 125 -18.36 -7.80 2.95
N ALA A 126 -18.80 -9.04 3.21
CA ALA A 126 -19.77 -9.37 4.25
C ALA A 126 -19.33 -8.95 5.67
N GLN A 127 -18.05 -8.62 5.86
CA GLN A 127 -17.56 -7.97 7.08
C GLN A 127 -18.15 -6.57 7.27
N THR A 128 -18.36 -5.85 6.18
CA THR A 128 -18.81 -4.45 6.19
C THR A 128 -20.27 -4.32 5.75
N LEU A 129 -20.72 -5.16 4.83
CA LEU A 129 -22.05 -5.06 4.22
C LEU A 129 -22.94 -6.24 4.61
N ASP A 130 -24.23 -5.95 4.75
CA ASP A 130 -25.27 -6.96 4.92
C ASP A 130 -25.53 -7.77 3.63
N SER A 131 -26.27 -8.87 3.75
CA SER A 131 -26.84 -9.61 2.62
C SER A 131 -25.85 -10.06 1.53
N ILE A 132 -24.59 -10.26 1.90
CA ILE A 132 -23.54 -10.82 1.03
C ILE A 132 -23.01 -12.11 1.64
N ILE A 133 -22.63 -13.06 0.79
CA ILE A 133 -22.02 -14.31 1.21
C ILE A 133 -20.68 -14.03 1.92
N ALA A 134 -20.60 -14.46 3.17
CA ALA A 134 -19.38 -14.45 3.95
C ALA A 134 -18.35 -15.41 3.35
N LEU A 135 -17.09 -14.96 3.28
CA LEU A 135 -15.98 -15.85 2.94
C LEU A 135 -15.30 -16.34 4.22
N PRO A 136 -14.53 -17.45 4.14
CA PRO A 136 -13.74 -17.93 5.26
C PRO A 136 -12.82 -16.85 5.83
N LYS A 137 -12.66 -16.86 7.16
CA LYS A 137 -11.77 -15.92 7.85
C LYS A 137 -10.30 -16.27 7.62
N PRO A 138 -9.37 -15.30 7.67
CA PRO A 138 -7.95 -15.51 7.39
C PRO A 138 -7.30 -16.72 8.08
N LEU A 139 -7.59 -16.95 9.36
CA LEU A 139 -7.01 -18.08 10.08
C LEU A 139 -7.48 -19.43 9.52
N VAL A 140 -8.75 -19.51 9.13
CA VAL A 140 -9.33 -20.70 8.51
C VAL A 140 -8.70 -20.94 7.14
N ALA A 141 -8.55 -19.88 6.34
CA ALA A 141 -7.91 -19.97 5.03
C ALA A 141 -6.43 -20.38 5.12
N THR A 142 -5.75 -19.95 6.19
CA THR A 142 -4.36 -20.34 6.46
C THR A 142 -4.24 -21.82 6.78
N ALA A 143 -5.24 -22.41 7.44
CA ALA A 143 -5.24 -23.82 7.81
C ALA A 143 -5.45 -24.79 6.62
N TRP A 144 -5.84 -24.28 5.45
CA TRP A 144 -5.93 -25.12 4.25
C TRP A 144 -4.55 -25.62 3.81
N SER A 145 -4.46 -26.87 3.38
CA SER A 145 -3.22 -27.40 2.79
C SER A 145 -3.03 -26.97 1.33
N ASP A 146 -4.13 -26.65 0.64
CA ASP A 146 -4.14 -26.36 -0.79
C ASP A 146 -4.02 -24.84 -1.10
N ASP A 147 -2.93 -24.45 -1.75
CA ASP A 147 -2.71 -23.09 -2.25
C ASP A 147 -3.71 -22.67 -3.32
N HIS A 148 -4.24 -23.62 -4.10
CA HIS A 148 -5.26 -23.33 -5.09
C HIS A 148 -6.55 -22.83 -4.43
N LEU A 149 -6.95 -23.44 -3.32
CA LEU A 149 -8.12 -23.01 -2.56
C LEU A 149 -7.94 -21.61 -1.97
N ARG A 150 -6.75 -21.28 -1.44
CA ARG A 150 -6.41 -19.91 -1.00
C ARG A 150 -6.49 -18.90 -2.14
N LYS A 151 -6.02 -19.27 -3.33
CA LYS A 151 -6.12 -18.42 -4.52
C LYS A 151 -7.58 -18.20 -4.92
N GLN A 152 -8.40 -19.26 -4.98
CA GLN A 152 -9.83 -19.14 -5.27
C GLN A 152 -10.56 -18.26 -4.25
N TRP A 153 -10.23 -18.37 -2.96
CA TRP A 153 -10.79 -17.52 -1.90
C TRP A 153 -10.49 -16.04 -2.14
N THR A 154 -9.23 -15.68 -2.41
CA THR A 154 -8.85 -14.29 -2.71
C THR A 154 -9.42 -13.79 -4.04
N THR A 155 -9.49 -14.62 -5.08
CA THR A 155 -10.17 -14.27 -6.35
C THR A 155 -11.66 -14.02 -6.15
N ALA A 156 -12.36 -14.86 -5.37
CA ALA A 156 -13.77 -14.65 -5.04
C ALA A 156 -13.99 -13.36 -4.24
N MET A 157 -13.09 -13.08 -3.29
CA MET A 157 -13.10 -11.82 -2.54
C MET A 157 -12.93 -10.62 -3.48
N ALA A 158 -11.93 -10.64 -4.36
CA ALA A 158 -11.74 -9.56 -5.33
C ALA A 158 -12.94 -9.38 -6.26
N ALA A 159 -13.59 -10.48 -6.68
CA ALA A 159 -14.80 -10.40 -7.48
C ALA A 159 -15.95 -9.69 -6.74
N GLN A 160 -16.16 -10.01 -5.46
CA GLN A 160 -17.16 -9.31 -4.63
C GLN A 160 -16.86 -7.81 -4.53
N LEU A 161 -15.60 -7.44 -4.27
CA LEU A 161 -15.18 -6.05 -4.13
C LEU A 161 -15.34 -5.28 -5.45
N LYS A 162 -14.86 -5.85 -6.56
CA LYS A 162 -14.97 -5.25 -7.91
C LYS A 162 -16.42 -5.03 -8.33
N ALA A 163 -17.30 -5.99 -8.07
CA ALA A 163 -18.72 -5.89 -8.42
C ALA A 163 -19.42 -4.71 -7.71
N LEU A 164 -18.88 -4.28 -6.57
CA LEU A 164 -19.38 -3.16 -5.78
C LEU A 164 -18.64 -1.85 -6.05
N GLY A 165 -17.64 -1.84 -6.94
CA GLY A 165 -16.82 -0.66 -7.21
C GLY A 165 -15.85 -0.32 -6.08
N ILE A 166 -15.47 -1.30 -5.26
CA ILE A 166 -14.48 -1.13 -4.19
C ILE A 166 -13.08 -1.32 -4.79
N HIS A 167 -12.24 -0.30 -4.63
CA HIS A 167 -10.90 -0.23 -5.18
C HIS A 167 -9.83 -0.61 -4.15
N MET A 168 -10.11 -0.35 -2.87
CA MET A 168 -9.13 -0.44 -1.79
C MET A 168 -9.67 -1.33 -0.66
N ASN A 169 -8.93 -2.38 -0.32
CA ASN A 169 -9.22 -3.21 0.84
C ASN A 169 -8.28 -2.84 1.97
N LEU A 170 -8.84 -2.38 3.10
CA LEU A 170 -8.11 -2.14 4.34
C LEU A 170 -7.82 -3.46 5.05
N ALA A 171 -7.06 -4.32 4.38
CA ALA A 171 -6.65 -5.66 4.79
C ALA A 171 -5.32 -5.99 4.07
N PRO A 172 -4.47 -6.87 4.63
CA PRO A 172 -4.73 -7.75 5.78
C PRO A 172 -4.31 -7.18 7.14
N ASN A 173 -4.82 -7.79 8.22
CA ASN A 173 -4.12 -7.79 9.51
C ASN A 173 -2.80 -8.59 9.39
N ALA A 174 -1.66 -7.89 9.47
CA ALA A 174 -0.32 -8.44 9.32
C ALA A 174 0.53 -8.34 10.60
N ASP A 175 -0.05 -7.89 11.71
CA ASP A 175 0.60 -7.93 13.02
C ASP A 175 0.51 -9.33 13.66
N ASN A 176 1.35 -9.58 14.66
CA ASN A 176 1.53 -10.88 15.33
C ASN A 176 0.70 -11.04 16.62
N GLU A 177 -0.19 -10.09 16.91
CA GLU A 177 -0.98 -10.11 18.14
C GLU A 177 -2.37 -10.71 17.93
N VAL A 178 -2.50 -11.96 18.36
CA VAL A 178 -3.79 -12.64 18.44
C VAL A 178 -4.55 -12.15 19.67
N PHE A 179 -5.44 -11.18 19.48
CA PHE A 179 -6.42 -10.86 20.52
C PHE A 179 -7.37 -12.04 20.71
N ALA A 180 -7.49 -12.51 21.95
CA ALA A 180 -8.34 -13.65 22.33
C ALA A 180 -9.78 -13.55 21.76
N ASN A 181 -10.30 -12.33 21.56
CA ASN A 181 -11.67 -12.10 21.10
C ASN A 181 -11.82 -11.98 19.56
N ASN A 182 -10.72 -11.84 18.80
CA ASN A 182 -10.75 -11.61 17.35
C ASN A 182 -9.72 -12.41 16.53
N TYR A 183 -9.17 -13.49 17.10
CA TYR A 183 -8.08 -14.28 16.52
C TYR A 183 -8.31 -14.79 15.09
N LEU A 184 -9.56 -15.05 14.71
CA LEU A 184 -9.90 -15.54 13.36
C LEU A 184 -9.57 -14.53 12.25
N LEU A 185 -9.43 -13.23 12.57
CA LEU A 185 -9.09 -12.16 11.63
C LEU A 185 -7.59 -12.06 11.33
N TYR A 186 -6.76 -12.91 11.94
CA TYR A 186 -5.32 -12.96 11.75
C TYR A 186 -4.91 -14.20 10.95
N PHE A 187 -3.74 -14.14 10.32
CA PHE A 187 -3.21 -15.22 9.50
C PHE A 187 -2.38 -16.25 10.28
N GLY A 188 -2.23 -16.10 11.60
CA GLY A 188 -1.45 -17.02 12.41
C GLY A 188 -0.94 -16.37 13.69
N ALA A 189 -0.07 -17.08 14.39
CA ALA A 189 0.57 -16.61 15.63
C ALA A 189 2.09 -16.42 15.50
N ASP A 190 2.71 -16.98 14.47
CA ASP A 190 4.15 -16.81 14.21
C ASP A 190 4.40 -15.89 13.01
N GLU A 191 5.48 -15.11 13.09
CA GLU A 191 5.80 -14.07 12.10
C GLU A 191 6.06 -14.64 10.71
N LYS A 192 6.61 -15.85 10.60
CA LYS A 192 6.93 -16.47 9.31
C LYS A 192 5.65 -16.86 8.57
N THR A 193 4.71 -17.49 9.27
CA THR A 193 3.40 -17.82 8.70
C THR A 193 2.65 -16.55 8.32
N ILE A 194 2.60 -15.55 9.21
CA ILE A 194 1.91 -14.28 8.93
C ILE A 194 2.53 -13.60 7.70
N ALA A 195 3.85 -13.47 7.63
CA ALA A 195 4.54 -12.86 6.49
C ALA A 195 4.22 -13.59 5.18
N THR A 196 4.27 -14.93 5.19
CA THR A 196 4.02 -15.76 3.99
C THR A 196 2.57 -15.60 3.52
N GLN A 197 1.61 -15.75 4.44
CA GLN A 197 0.19 -15.79 4.09
C GLN A 197 -0.35 -14.41 3.73
N THR A 198 0.03 -13.36 4.47
CA THR A 198 -0.37 -11.98 4.14
C THR A 198 0.23 -11.53 2.83
N THR A 199 1.47 -11.92 2.51
CA THR A 199 2.09 -11.65 1.21
C THR A 199 1.32 -12.31 0.07
N ALA A 200 0.97 -13.60 0.21
CA ALA A 200 0.17 -14.30 -0.80
C ALA A 200 -1.22 -13.67 -0.97
N PHE A 201 -1.86 -13.28 0.13
CA PHE A 201 -3.14 -12.58 0.13
C PHE A 201 -3.08 -11.25 -0.64
N VAL A 202 -2.10 -10.40 -0.29
CA VAL A 202 -1.88 -9.10 -0.94
C VAL A 202 -1.53 -9.26 -2.41
N HIS A 203 -0.62 -10.18 -2.74
CA HIS A 203 -0.24 -10.45 -4.12
C HIS A 203 -1.46 -10.82 -4.96
N ASN A 204 -2.30 -11.74 -4.49
CA ASN A 204 -3.46 -12.22 -5.26
C ASN A 204 -4.54 -11.14 -5.42
N LEU A 205 -4.89 -10.41 -4.35
CA LEU A 205 -5.87 -9.33 -4.46
C LEU A 205 -5.39 -8.18 -5.35
N GLN A 206 -4.11 -7.80 -5.25
CA GLN A 206 -3.53 -6.77 -6.11
C GLN A 206 -3.42 -7.21 -7.56
N HIS A 207 -3.14 -8.50 -7.81
CA HIS A 207 -3.20 -9.08 -9.16
C HIS A 207 -4.61 -8.96 -9.76
N GLU A 208 -5.64 -9.12 -8.92
CA GLU A 208 -7.04 -8.96 -9.32
C GLU A 208 -7.50 -7.49 -9.43
N GLY A 209 -6.63 -6.53 -9.16
CA GLY A 209 -6.90 -5.09 -9.29
C GLY A 209 -7.39 -4.40 -8.02
N ILE A 210 -7.29 -5.04 -6.85
CA ILE A 210 -7.67 -4.44 -5.55
C ILE A 210 -6.42 -3.94 -4.82
N LEU A 211 -6.42 -2.67 -4.42
CA LEU A 211 -5.33 -2.07 -3.63
C LEU A 211 -5.42 -2.57 -2.19
N CYS A 212 -4.41 -3.30 -1.72
CA CYS A 212 -4.35 -3.74 -0.33
C CYS A 212 -3.65 -2.72 0.56
N VAL A 213 -4.20 -2.53 1.75
CA VAL A 213 -3.61 -1.71 2.82
C VAL A 213 -3.42 -2.56 4.05
N ALA A 214 -2.16 -2.94 4.32
CA ALA A 214 -1.83 -3.80 5.45
C ALA A 214 -1.87 -3.04 6.77
N LYS A 215 -2.34 -3.70 7.83
CA LYS A 215 -2.58 -3.08 9.14
C LYS A 215 -2.26 -4.06 10.28
N HIS A 216 -2.07 -3.65 11.53
CA HIS A 216 -1.75 -2.29 11.94
C HIS A 216 -0.27 -2.22 12.33
N LEU A 217 0.53 -1.48 11.57
CA LEU A 217 1.92 -1.24 11.91
C LEU A 217 1.98 -0.15 13.01
N PRO A 218 2.91 -0.21 13.99
CA PRO A 218 3.31 -1.28 14.91
C PRO A 218 2.50 -1.35 16.21
N ARG A 219 2.63 -2.47 16.92
CA ARG A 219 2.16 -2.67 18.29
C ARG A 219 3.17 -3.56 19.03
N LYS A 220 3.49 -3.26 20.29
CA LYS A 220 4.11 -4.23 21.22
C LYS A 220 2.98 -4.87 22.03
N PRO A 221 3.04 -6.17 22.38
CA PRO A 221 2.04 -6.82 23.23
C PRO A 221 1.82 -6.01 24.50
N VAL A 222 0.68 -5.34 24.55
CA VAL A 222 0.28 -4.57 25.71
C VAL A 222 -0.25 -5.60 26.70
N THR A 223 0.50 -5.83 27.77
CA THR A 223 0.11 -6.71 28.88
C THR A 223 -1.13 -6.22 29.61
N ASN A 224 -1.60 -5.00 29.32
CA ASN A 224 -2.83 -4.46 29.84
C ASN A 224 -3.57 -3.64 28.78
N ALA A 225 -4.74 -4.08 28.33
CA ALA A 225 -5.49 -3.46 27.23
C ALA A 225 -5.88 -1.98 27.45
N GLN A 226 -5.70 -1.46 28.67
CA GLN A 226 -5.94 -0.05 29.03
C GLN A 226 -4.69 0.84 28.96
N ASP A 227 -3.48 0.29 28.80
CA ASP A 227 -2.25 1.10 28.72
C ASP A 227 -1.91 1.47 27.28
N THR A 228 -2.39 2.64 26.84
CA THR A 228 -2.11 3.21 25.51
C THR A 228 -0.79 3.98 25.46
N SER A 229 -0.01 3.99 26.56
CA SER A 229 1.18 4.82 26.73
C SER A 229 2.50 4.12 26.37
N LEU A 230 2.50 3.27 25.33
CA LEU A 230 3.79 2.79 24.83
C LEU A 230 4.53 3.98 24.22
N VAL A 231 5.71 4.32 24.76
CA VAL A 231 6.59 5.33 24.17
C VAL A 231 7.77 4.62 23.53
N LEU A 232 7.80 4.53 22.20
CA LEU A 232 8.95 3.99 21.50
C LEU A 232 10.09 5.01 21.52
N ASN A 233 11.24 4.58 22.05
CA ASN A 233 12.50 5.30 21.90
C ASN A 233 13.09 4.96 20.55
N VAL A 234 13.28 5.97 19.70
CA VAL A 234 13.78 5.77 18.34
C VAL A 234 15.19 5.21 18.24
N ASN A 235 15.99 5.37 19.30
CA ASN A 235 17.31 4.79 19.39
C ASN A 235 17.26 3.29 19.74
N ASN A 236 16.09 2.76 20.12
CA ASN A 236 15.91 1.37 20.51
C ASN A 236 14.48 0.88 20.19
N ILE A 237 14.16 0.84 18.90
CA ILE A 237 12.87 0.32 18.42
C ILE A 237 12.98 -1.18 18.28
N ASP A 238 12.14 -1.91 19.02
CA ASP A 238 11.92 -3.32 18.80
C ASP A 238 11.20 -3.51 17.46
N THR A 239 11.93 -4.02 16.47
CA THR A 239 11.42 -4.26 15.11
C THR A 239 11.09 -5.74 14.86
N THR A 240 11.08 -6.57 15.90
CA THR A 240 10.84 -8.02 15.77
C THR A 240 9.50 -8.26 15.06
N GLY A 241 8.43 -7.61 15.52
CA GLY A 241 7.10 -7.69 14.89
C GLY A 241 6.94 -7.04 13.51
N PHE A 242 8.01 -6.48 12.91
CA PHE A 242 7.91 -5.78 11.61
C PHE A 242 8.20 -6.71 10.43
N ALA A 243 8.64 -7.95 10.69
CA ALA A 243 8.99 -8.89 9.63
C ALA A 243 7.87 -9.08 8.58
N PRO A 244 6.58 -9.25 8.95
CA PRO A 244 5.51 -9.32 7.96
C PRO A 244 5.36 -8.04 7.12
N PHE A 245 5.44 -6.87 7.75
CA PHE A 245 5.33 -5.59 7.05
C PHE A 245 6.50 -5.33 6.10
N ARG A 246 7.73 -5.71 6.48
CA ARG A 246 8.89 -5.66 5.58
C ARG A 246 8.68 -6.53 4.35
N ALA A 247 8.19 -7.76 4.52
CA ALA A 247 7.87 -8.66 3.41
C ALA A 247 6.80 -8.05 2.49
N LEU A 248 5.74 -7.49 3.06
CA LEU A 248 4.66 -6.84 2.31
C LEU A 248 5.15 -5.62 1.51
N ILE A 249 6.00 -4.78 2.09
CA ILE A 249 6.60 -3.62 1.42
C ILE A 249 7.48 -4.09 0.25
N GLN A 250 8.34 -5.08 0.46
CA GLN A 250 9.18 -5.66 -0.59
C GLN A 250 8.36 -6.25 -1.74
N GLN A 251 7.16 -6.74 -1.44
CA GLN A 251 6.21 -7.31 -2.42
C GLN A 251 5.26 -6.27 -3.01
N GLY A 252 5.46 -4.99 -2.67
CA GLY A 252 4.74 -3.87 -3.27
C GLY A 252 3.30 -3.74 -2.79
N VAL A 253 3.02 -3.99 -1.51
CA VAL A 253 1.74 -3.59 -0.88
C VAL A 253 1.47 -2.10 -1.15
N ARG A 254 0.21 -1.75 -1.42
CA ARG A 254 -0.16 -0.40 -1.88
C ARG A 254 -0.37 0.60 -0.76
N GLY A 255 -0.60 0.16 0.46
CA GLY A 255 -0.66 1.03 1.62
C GLY A 255 -0.32 0.29 2.91
N ILE A 256 0.04 1.07 3.92
CA ILE A 256 0.19 0.64 5.31
C ILE A 256 -0.70 1.53 6.15
N LEU A 257 -1.59 0.93 6.94
CA LEU A 257 -2.40 1.65 7.91
C LEU A 257 -1.70 1.62 9.27
N THR A 258 -1.31 2.78 9.75
CA THR A 258 -0.71 2.95 11.08
C THR A 258 -1.80 3.13 12.13
N SER A 259 -1.64 2.52 13.30
CA SER A 259 -2.56 2.75 14.42
C SER A 259 -2.18 4.00 15.21
N ASN A 260 -3.18 4.81 15.58
CA ASN A 260 -3.06 5.88 16.56
C ASN A 260 -3.21 5.39 18.01
N LEU A 261 -3.66 4.15 18.22
CA LEU A 261 -4.17 3.69 19.50
C LEU A 261 -3.10 3.13 20.45
N HIS A 262 -1.87 2.88 20.00
CA HIS A 262 -1.02 1.96 20.77
C HIS A 262 0.41 2.39 21.04
N PHE A 263 0.94 3.46 20.44
CA PHE A 263 2.18 4.07 20.92
C PHE A 263 2.44 5.49 20.42
N SER A 264 3.16 6.25 21.25
CA SER A 264 3.79 7.50 20.89
C SER A 264 5.29 7.31 20.65
N VAL A 265 5.88 8.18 19.84
CA VAL A 265 7.32 8.22 19.59
C VAL A 265 7.90 9.40 20.36
N ARG A 266 8.91 9.14 21.18
CA ARG A 266 9.67 10.20 21.84
C ARG A 266 10.83 10.62 20.94
N SER A 267 10.90 11.93 20.70
CA SER A 267 11.99 12.59 20.00
C SER A 267 12.48 13.77 20.84
N GLU A 268 13.54 14.44 20.39
CA GLU A 268 14.03 15.70 20.98
C GLU A 268 12.95 16.80 21.00
N LYS A 269 11.96 16.72 20.10
CA LYS A 269 10.84 17.67 19.98
C LYS A 269 9.62 17.30 20.83
N GLY A 270 9.71 16.24 21.64
CA GLY A 270 8.62 15.75 22.50
C GLY A 270 8.04 14.41 22.06
N VAL A 271 6.86 14.10 22.58
CA VAL A 271 6.15 12.83 22.40
C VAL A 271 4.98 13.03 21.44
N LEU A 272 4.98 12.32 20.31
CA LEU A 272 3.94 12.40 19.28
C LEU A 272 3.33 11.02 19.01
N PRO A 273 2.02 10.89 18.73
CA PRO A 273 1.47 9.66 18.19
C PRO A 273 2.24 9.19 16.94
N ALA A 274 2.49 7.89 16.82
CA ALA A 274 3.28 7.34 15.71
C ALA A 274 2.76 7.73 14.32
N ALA A 275 1.44 7.74 14.15
CA ALA A 275 0.77 8.08 12.89
C ALA A 275 1.09 9.50 12.37
N ILE A 276 1.46 10.43 13.25
CA ILE A 276 1.81 11.81 12.88
C ILE A 276 3.27 12.15 13.16
N SER A 277 4.07 11.17 13.61
CA SER A 277 5.49 11.37 13.88
C SER A 277 6.28 11.35 12.58
N PRO A 278 6.94 12.47 12.18
CA PRO A 278 7.76 12.49 10.96
C PRO A 278 8.89 11.47 11.01
N LEU A 279 9.40 11.25 12.22
CA LEU A 279 10.43 10.27 12.52
C LEU A 279 9.93 8.85 12.28
N PHE A 280 8.71 8.52 12.72
CA PHE A 280 8.14 7.20 12.46
C PHE A 280 7.88 6.96 10.97
N ILE A 281 7.18 7.90 10.33
CA ILE A 281 6.77 7.73 8.93
C ILE A 281 7.95 7.81 7.96
N SER A 282 8.90 8.72 8.18
CA SER A 282 9.97 8.96 7.21
C SER A 282 11.19 8.10 7.45
N GLU A 283 11.57 7.84 8.70
CA GLU A 283 12.84 7.18 9.02
C GLU A 283 12.70 5.68 9.29
N ILE A 284 11.49 5.19 9.58
CA ILE A 284 11.25 3.77 9.89
C ILE A 284 10.41 3.10 8.81
N LEU A 285 9.32 3.74 8.38
CA LEU A 285 8.41 3.13 7.41
C LEU A 285 8.89 3.31 5.96
N LYS A 286 9.48 4.46 5.63
CA LYS A 286 9.87 4.81 4.26
C LYS A 286 11.33 4.50 3.91
N LYS A 287 12.20 4.30 4.90
CA LYS A 287 13.62 3.95 4.72
C LYS A 287 13.84 2.49 5.06
#